data_AF-A0A1I3A2R1-F1
#
_entry.id   AF-A0A1I3A2R1-F1
#
_cell.length_a   1.000
_cell.length_b   1.000
_cell.length_c   1.000
_cell.angle_alpha   90.00
_cell.angle_beta   90.00
_cell.angle_gamma   90.00
#
_symmetry.space_group_name_H-M   'P 1'
#
loop_
_entity.id
_entity.type
_entity.pdbx_description
1 polymer ?
#
loop_
_entity_poly.entity_id
_entity_poly.type
_entity_poly.pdbx_seq_one_letter_code
_entity_poly.pdbx_strand_id
1 'polypeptide(L)'
;MTTDPGVELSNPSLESESELAFEGALRPASLAEFVGQKKVRGQLQLLLTAATMQNRTPDHILLAGPPGLGKTTLAMIVAYEGNRPLRMSSGPAIQHAGDLAAVLSSLVPGEVLFIDEIHRMARSAEEMLYLAMEDFRIDIMVGKGAGATSVPLDLAPFTLVGATTRSGLLPNPLRDRFGFTAHLEFYAESELEQVLYRAAQLIDLPIERDALAEIAGRCRGTPRIANRLLRRVRDYALVHGGGANIAAVHAALELYDVDAIGLDRLDREVMKIILTRFGGGPVGLNTLAVSVGEESETVEAVVEPFLVRIGFLTRTPRGRVATSAAWQHFGLTPPLGITPQGSVTLLDL
;
A
#
# COMPACT_ATOMS: atom_id res chain seq x y z
N MET A 1 -1.61 -12.95 -46.21
CA MET A 1 -0.91 -11.87 -45.49
C MET A 1 -1.71 -11.55 -44.25
N THR A 2 -1.43 -12.31 -43.19
CA THR A 2 -2.05 -12.21 -41.87
C THR A 2 -1.28 -11.15 -41.08
N THR A 3 -1.95 -10.08 -40.70
CA THR A 3 -1.43 -9.05 -39.81
C THR A 3 -1.66 -9.49 -38.37
N ASP A 4 -0.55 -9.63 -37.65
CA ASP A 4 -0.43 -9.91 -36.24
C ASP A 4 -0.74 -8.64 -35.42
N PRO A 5 -1.70 -8.63 -34.46
CA PRO A 5 -1.90 -7.49 -33.59
C PRO A 5 -0.91 -7.58 -32.42
N GLY A 6 0.14 -6.77 -32.49
CA GLY A 6 1.12 -6.61 -31.43
C GLY A 6 0.47 -6.21 -30.11
N VAL A 7 0.84 -6.92 -29.05
CA VAL A 7 0.49 -6.59 -27.66
C VAL A 7 1.26 -5.35 -27.26
N GLU A 8 0.55 -4.23 -27.09
CA GLU A 8 1.08 -3.00 -26.53
C GLU A 8 1.34 -3.20 -25.02
N LEU A 9 2.59 -3.51 -24.68
CA LEU A 9 3.10 -3.66 -23.32
C LEU A 9 3.58 -2.30 -22.79
N SER A 10 2.65 -1.43 -22.36
CA SER A 10 3.00 -0.25 -21.56
C SER A 10 1.82 0.25 -20.74
N ASN A 11 1.54 -0.41 -19.61
CA ASN A 11 0.76 0.15 -18.50
C ASN A 11 1.17 -0.56 -17.20
N PRO A 12 1.80 0.12 -16.23
CA PRO A 12 2.17 -0.46 -14.95
C PRO A 12 1.14 -0.08 -13.88
N SER A 13 -0.12 -0.53 -14.01
CA SER A 13 -1.12 -0.41 -12.93
C SER A 13 -2.45 -1.14 -13.14
N LEU A 14 -2.57 -2.01 -14.15
CA LEU A 14 -3.66 -2.97 -14.18
C LEU A 14 -3.10 -4.32 -13.73
N GLU A 15 -3.10 -4.55 -12.41
CA GLU A 15 -3.08 -5.93 -11.90
C GLU A 15 -4.15 -6.67 -12.70
N SER A 16 -3.75 -7.70 -13.46
CA SER A 16 -4.73 -8.44 -14.27
C SER A 16 -5.86 -8.93 -13.36
N GLU A 17 -7.09 -9.09 -13.86
CA GLU A 17 -8.19 -9.63 -13.04
C GLU A 17 -7.80 -10.94 -12.33
N SER A 18 -6.94 -11.75 -12.98
CA SER A 18 -6.35 -12.96 -12.40
C SER A 18 -5.45 -12.70 -11.19
N GLU A 19 -4.73 -11.58 -11.17
CA GLU A 19 -3.85 -11.16 -10.07
C GLU A 19 -4.64 -10.62 -8.90
N LEU A 20 -5.66 -9.80 -9.15
CA LEU A 20 -6.58 -9.35 -8.12
C LEU A 20 -7.33 -10.52 -7.47
N ALA A 21 -7.80 -11.48 -8.27
CA ALA A 21 -8.46 -12.69 -7.77
C ALA A 21 -7.51 -13.56 -6.93
N PHE A 22 -6.28 -13.74 -7.39
CA PHE A 22 -5.26 -14.48 -6.66
C PHE A 22 -4.90 -13.80 -5.33
N GLU A 23 -4.63 -12.49 -5.35
CA GLU A 23 -4.39 -11.72 -4.13
C GLU A 23 -5.57 -11.84 -3.16
N GLY A 24 -6.80 -11.73 -3.67
CA GLY A 24 -8.03 -11.87 -2.90
C GLY A 24 -8.13 -13.21 -2.17
N ALA A 25 -7.85 -14.31 -2.86
CA ALA A 25 -7.88 -15.66 -2.27
C ALA A 25 -6.85 -15.86 -1.14
N LEU A 26 -5.75 -15.11 -1.16
CA LEU A 26 -4.71 -15.20 -0.13
C LEU A 26 -4.96 -14.32 1.08
N ARG A 27 -5.95 -13.42 1.05
CA ARG A 27 -6.17 -12.47 2.15
C ARG A 27 -6.63 -13.21 3.42
N PRO A 28 -6.11 -12.86 4.61
CA PRO A 28 -6.68 -13.32 5.88
C PRO A 28 -8.11 -12.82 6.06
N ALA A 29 -8.97 -13.70 6.55
CA ALA A 29 -10.38 -13.38 6.80
C ALA A 29 -10.62 -12.78 8.20
N SER A 30 -9.77 -13.09 9.17
CA SER A 30 -9.93 -12.72 10.58
C SER A 30 -8.66 -12.12 11.18
N LEU A 31 -8.77 -11.49 12.36
CA LEU A 31 -7.62 -11.01 13.12
C LEU A 31 -6.70 -12.14 13.56
N ALA A 32 -7.22 -13.36 13.71
CA ALA A 32 -6.42 -14.55 14.06
C ALA A 32 -5.48 -14.95 12.92
N GLU A 33 -5.97 -14.89 11.68
CA GLU A 33 -5.19 -15.22 10.47
C GLU A 33 -4.26 -14.09 10.01
N PHE A 34 -4.49 -12.85 10.46
CA PHE A 34 -3.66 -11.72 10.10
C PHE A 34 -2.28 -11.84 10.75
N VAL A 35 -1.27 -12.24 9.99
CA VAL A 35 0.11 -12.40 10.50
C VAL A 35 0.74 -11.02 10.81
N GLY A 36 1.67 -10.98 11.76
CA GLY A 36 2.39 -9.76 12.12
C GLY A 36 1.53 -8.70 12.81
N GLN A 37 1.99 -7.44 12.81
CA GLN A 37 1.26 -6.28 13.34
C GLN A 37 0.66 -6.49 14.75
N LYS A 38 1.37 -7.19 15.63
CA LYS A 38 0.82 -7.72 16.90
C LYS A 38 0.13 -6.65 17.76
N LYS A 39 0.74 -5.47 17.85
CA LYS A 39 0.20 -4.33 18.60
C LYS A 39 -1.13 -3.85 18.01
N VAL A 40 -1.17 -3.59 16.70
CA VAL A 40 -2.37 -3.14 15.98
C VAL A 40 -3.49 -4.17 16.10
N ARG A 41 -3.18 -5.46 15.92
CA ARG A 41 -4.15 -6.55 16.09
C ARG A 41 -4.74 -6.59 17.49
N GLY A 42 -3.91 -6.50 18.53
CA GLY A 42 -4.38 -6.51 19.92
C GLY A 42 -5.28 -5.30 20.23
N GLN A 43 -4.93 -4.13 19.73
CA GLN A 43 -5.73 -2.91 19.91
C GLN A 43 -7.07 -2.98 19.15
N LEU A 44 -7.06 -3.44 17.90
CA LEU A 44 -8.28 -3.67 17.13
C LEU A 44 -9.18 -4.72 17.80
N GLN A 45 -8.62 -5.83 18.27
CA GLN A 45 -9.37 -6.87 18.98
C GLN A 45 -10.09 -6.27 20.20
N LEU A 46 -9.37 -5.49 21.02
CA LEU A 46 -9.96 -4.84 22.20
C LEU A 46 -11.10 -3.89 21.80
N LEU A 47 -10.86 -3.02 20.83
CA LEU A 47 -11.83 -2.02 20.35
C LEU A 47 -13.11 -2.67 19.81
N LEU A 48 -12.96 -3.68 18.94
CA LEU A 48 -14.09 -4.39 18.34
C LEU A 48 -14.86 -5.20 19.38
N THR A 49 -14.15 -5.90 20.28
CA THR A 49 -14.78 -6.68 21.35
C THR A 49 -15.59 -5.78 22.29
N ALA A 50 -15.04 -4.63 22.69
CA ALA A 50 -15.74 -3.68 23.56
C ALA A 50 -17.01 -3.12 22.90
N ALA A 51 -16.94 -2.76 21.61
CA ALA A 51 -18.09 -2.27 20.86
C ALA A 51 -19.19 -3.33 20.75
N THR A 52 -18.82 -4.58 20.49
CA THR A 52 -19.74 -5.73 20.43
C THR A 52 -20.41 -5.98 21.79
N MET A 53 -19.65 -6.00 22.89
CA MET A 53 -20.20 -6.21 24.23
C MET A 53 -21.19 -5.10 24.64
N GLN A 54 -21.01 -3.89 24.12
CA GLN A 54 -21.86 -2.74 24.39
C GLN A 54 -22.98 -2.55 23.36
N ASN A 55 -23.09 -3.45 22.37
CA ASN A 55 -24.04 -3.35 21.26
C ASN A 55 -24.03 -1.98 20.57
N ARG A 56 -22.83 -1.41 20.35
CA ARG A 56 -22.64 -0.10 19.71
C ARG A 56 -21.75 -0.21 18.48
N THR A 57 -21.68 0.84 17.67
CA THR A 57 -20.68 0.92 16.60
C THR A 57 -19.27 1.13 17.18
N PRO A 58 -18.24 0.44 16.64
CA PRO A 58 -16.86 0.79 16.93
C PRO A 58 -16.56 2.22 16.49
N ASP A 59 -15.65 2.86 17.20
CA ASP A 59 -15.16 4.19 16.86
C ASP A 59 -14.52 4.17 15.47
N HIS A 60 -14.46 5.32 14.80
CA HIS A 60 -13.84 5.43 13.49
C HIS A 60 -12.36 5.07 13.53
N ILE A 61 -11.87 4.37 12.50
CA ILE A 61 -10.53 3.81 12.42
C ILE A 61 -9.74 4.44 11.28
N LEU A 62 -8.53 4.92 11.56
CA LEU A 62 -7.57 5.36 10.55
C LEU A 62 -6.44 4.33 10.43
N LEU A 63 -6.22 3.81 9.22
CA LEU A 63 -5.13 2.90 8.89
C LEU A 63 -4.07 3.68 8.09
N ALA A 64 -2.91 3.90 8.69
CA ALA A 64 -1.82 4.64 8.05
C ALA A 64 -0.61 3.74 7.83
N GLY A 65 -0.05 3.75 6.63
CA GLY A 65 1.22 3.08 6.35
C GLY A 65 1.46 2.85 4.86
N PRO A 66 2.67 2.42 4.48
CA PRO A 66 3.05 2.09 3.11
C PRO A 66 2.05 1.20 2.35
N PRO A 67 2.02 1.26 1.00
CA PRO A 67 1.20 0.35 0.20
C PRO A 67 1.58 -1.12 0.43
N GLY A 68 0.61 -2.02 0.27
CA GLY A 68 0.85 -3.47 0.36
C GLY A 68 0.99 -4.07 1.76
N LEU A 69 0.84 -3.28 2.83
CA LEU A 69 0.94 -3.77 4.23
C LEU A 69 -0.35 -4.38 4.80
N GLY A 70 -1.46 -4.36 4.04
CA GLY A 70 -2.73 -4.98 4.44
C GLY A 70 -3.79 -4.03 5.01
N LYS A 71 -3.73 -2.72 4.70
CA LYS A 71 -4.76 -1.74 5.14
C LYS A 71 -6.17 -2.14 4.71
N THR A 72 -6.38 -2.37 3.41
CA THR A 72 -7.66 -2.85 2.85
C THR A 72 -8.10 -4.16 3.48
N THR A 73 -7.14 -5.05 3.77
CA THR A 73 -7.38 -6.33 4.45
C THR A 73 -7.87 -6.15 5.88
N LEU A 74 -7.24 -5.27 6.66
CA LEU A 74 -7.71 -4.94 8.01
C LEU A 74 -9.10 -4.32 8.00
N ALA A 75 -9.45 -3.50 7.01
CA ALA A 75 -10.80 -2.96 6.88
C ALA A 75 -11.86 -4.07 6.66
N MET A 76 -11.54 -5.07 5.82
CA MET A 76 -12.41 -6.24 5.65
C MET A 76 -12.52 -7.07 6.93
N ILE A 77 -11.41 -7.25 7.64
CA ILE A 77 -11.40 -7.95 8.93
C ILE A 77 -12.24 -7.20 9.98
N VAL A 78 -12.17 -5.87 10.04
CA VAL A 78 -12.99 -5.05 10.95
C VAL A 78 -14.47 -5.31 10.73
N ALA A 79 -14.91 -5.36 9.46
CA ALA A 79 -16.30 -5.68 9.13
C ALA A 79 -16.66 -7.13 9.50
N TYR A 80 -15.77 -8.09 9.20
CA TYR A 80 -15.94 -9.51 9.52
C TYR A 80 -16.07 -9.77 11.04
N GLU A 81 -15.13 -9.27 11.84
CA GLU A 81 -15.11 -9.43 13.30
C GLU A 81 -16.31 -8.74 13.97
N GLY A 82 -16.78 -7.62 13.40
CA GLY A 82 -17.96 -6.90 13.85
C GLY A 82 -19.29 -7.47 13.35
N ASN A 83 -19.27 -8.50 12.50
CA ASN A 83 -20.41 -9.05 11.78
C ASN A 83 -21.27 -7.96 11.10
N ARG A 84 -20.61 -7.06 10.37
CA ARG A 84 -21.21 -5.88 9.75
C ARG A 84 -21.01 -5.88 8.24
N PRO A 85 -21.95 -5.33 7.46
CA PRO A 85 -21.74 -5.12 6.03
C PRO A 85 -20.54 -4.19 5.81
N LEU A 86 -19.81 -4.42 4.72
CA LEU A 86 -18.70 -3.58 4.27
C LEU A 86 -19.07 -2.88 2.97
N ARG A 87 -18.89 -1.57 2.96
CA ARG A 87 -18.92 -0.75 1.74
C ARG A 87 -17.53 -0.22 1.44
N MET A 88 -17.06 -0.43 0.22
CA MET A 88 -15.76 0.05 -0.22
C MET A 88 -15.91 1.26 -1.15
N SER A 89 -15.04 2.25 -0.95
CA SER A 89 -14.87 3.41 -1.82
C SER A 89 -13.40 3.86 -1.77
N SER A 90 -13.05 4.89 -2.52
CA SER A 90 -11.73 5.53 -2.49
C SER A 90 -11.86 7.04 -2.54
N GLY A 91 -10.86 7.74 -2.01
CA GLY A 91 -10.78 9.19 -2.05
C GLY A 91 -10.92 9.76 -3.46
N PRO A 92 -10.18 9.25 -4.46
CA PRO A 92 -10.32 9.68 -5.86
C PRO A 92 -11.71 9.46 -6.48
N ALA A 93 -12.48 8.48 -5.97
CA ALA A 93 -13.85 8.24 -6.43
C ALA A 93 -14.85 9.27 -5.87
N ILE A 94 -14.49 10.00 -4.81
CA ILE A 94 -15.32 11.02 -4.16
C ILE A 94 -14.84 12.40 -4.62
N GLN A 95 -15.33 12.81 -5.79
CA GLN A 95 -14.86 14.02 -6.45
C GLN A 95 -15.52 15.26 -5.87
N HIS A 96 -16.76 15.19 -5.40
CA HIS A 96 -17.50 16.30 -4.81
C HIS A 96 -18.32 15.85 -3.57
N ALA A 97 -18.80 16.82 -2.78
CA ALA A 97 -19.61 16.54 -1.57
C ALA A 97 -20.90 15.74 -1.85
N GLY A 98 -21.49 15.88 -3.05
CA GLY A 98 -22.66 15.11 -3.45
C GLY A 98 -22.41 13.60 -3.55
N ASP A 99 -21.21 13.21 -4.00
CA ASP A 99 -20.83 11.79 -4.10
C ASP A 99 -20.77 11.16 -2.71
N LEU A 100 -20.17 11.88 -1.75
CA LEU A 100 -20.13 11.45 -0.36
C LEU A 100 -21.53 11.40 0.26
N ALA A 101 -22.36 12.41 0.01
CA ALA A 101 -23.73 12.45 0.51
C ALA A 101 -24.55 11.23 0.02
N ALA A 102 -24.38 10.83 -1.26
CA ALA A 102 -25.03 9.65 -1.80
C ALA A 102 -24.57 8.35 -1.12
N VAL A 103 -23.26 8.23 -0.84
CA VAL A 103 -22.70 7.08 -0.12
C VAL A 103 -23.22 7.03 1.32
N LEU A 104 -23.13 8.13 2.06
CA LEU A 104 -23.51 8.20 3.48
C LEU A 104 -25.01 7.99 3.69
N SER A 105 -25.85 8.62 2.86
CA SER A 105 -27.31 8.55 2.97
C SER A 105 -27.89 7.15 2.70
N SER A 106 -27.11 6.27 2.06
CA SER A 106 -27.52 4.90 1.76
C SER A 106 -26.86 3.86 2.66
N LEU A 107 -26.14 4.29 3.70
CA LEU A 107 -25.59 3.37 4.71
C LEU A 107 -26.69 2.79 5.60
N VAL A 108 -26.51 1.54 5.99
CA VAL A 108 -27.36 0.88 6.99
C VAL A 108 -26.72 0.94 8.39
N PRO A 109 -27.51 0.86 9.48
CA PRO A 109 -26.96 0.91 10.83
C PRO A 109 -25.87 -0.14 11.08
N GLY A 110 -24.74 0.32 11.56
CA GLY A 110 -23.56 -0.48 11.87
C GLY A 110 -22.64 -0.78 10.68
N GLU A 111 -23.01 -0.41 9.45
CA GLU A 111 -22.21 -0.65 8.25
C GLU A 111 -20.80 -0.03 8.38
N VAL A 112 -19.81 -0.75 7.85
CA VAL A 112 -18.43 -0.29 7.79
C VAL A 112 -18.23 0.40 6.43
N LEU A 113 -17.93 1.69 6.45
CA LEU A 113 -17.55 2.45 5.25
C LEU A 113 -16.03 2.51 5.17
N PHE A 114 -15.44 1.82 4.19
CA PHE A 114 -14.02 1.89 3.91
C PHE A 114 -13.73 2.91 2.79
N ILE A 115 -12.83 3.85 3.06
CA ILE A 115 -12.33 4.81 2.06
C ILE A 115 -10.80 4.65 1.96
N ASP A 116 -10.34 4.05 0.87
CA ASP A 116 -8.91 4.01 0.56
C ASP A 116 -8.42 5.37 0.04
N GLU A 117 -7.15 5.68 0.25
CA GLU A 117 -6.57 6.98 -0.12
C GLU A 117 -7.43 8.17 0.32
N ILE A 118 -7.95 8.13 1.55
CA ILE A 118 -8.89 9.13 2.08
C ILE A 118 -8.37 10.58 1.97
N HIS A 119 -7.05 10.76 1.96
CA HIS A 119 -6.36 12.04 1.79
C HIS A 119 -6.44 12.64 0.37
N ARG A 120 -7.02 11.91 -0.60
CA ARG A 120 -7.24 12.37 -1.97
C ARG A 120 -8.70 12.76 -2.22
N MET A 121 -9.54 12.75 -1.20
CA MET A 121 -10.90 13.27 -1.29
C MET A 121 -10.89 14.76 -1.64
N ALA A 122 -11.92 15.22 -2.34
CA ALA A 122 -12.09 16.65 -2.52
C ALA A 122 -12.37 17.34 -1.19
N ARG A 123 -11.79 18.52 -1.00
CA ARG A 123 -11.93 19.33 0.23
C ARG A 123 -13.39 19.52 0.68
N SER A 124 -14.31 19.72 -0.25
CA SER A 124 -15.74 19.86 0.06
C SER A 124 -16.36 18.58 0.63
N ALA A 125 -15.89 17.41 0.20
CA ALA A 125 -16.28 16.13 0.77
C ALA A 125 -15.59 15.88 2.13
N GLU A 126 -14.34 16.29 2.31
CA GLU A 126 -13.65 16.20 3.61
C GLU A 126 -14.38 17.02 4.70
N GLU A 127 -14.81 18.24 4.37
CA GLU A 127 -15.56 19.11 5.27
C GLU A 127 -16.91 18.50 5.68
N MET A 128 -17.61 17.85 4.74
CA MET A 128 -18.83 17.11 5.04
C MET A 128 -18.56 15.85 5.87
N LEU A 129 -17.46 15.14 5.60
CA LEU A 129 -17.15 13.87 6.24
C LEU A 129 -16.93 14.04 7.75
N TYR A 130 -16.21 15.07 8.19
CA TYR A 130 -15.97 15.24 9.63
C TYR A 130 -17.26 15.63 10.38
N LEU A 131 -18.17 16.39 9.77
CA LEU A 131 -19.51 16.67 10.33
C LEU A 131 -20.34 15.38 10.44
N ALA A 132 -20.30 14.54 9.41
CA ALA A 132 -20.97 13.25 9.40
C ALA A 132 -20.45 12.29 10.48
N MET A 133 -19.14 12.34 10.78
CA MET A 133 -18.50 11.53 11.82
C MET A 133 -18.83 12.00 13.25
N GLU A 134 -19.12 13.29 13.43
CA GLU A 134 -19.39 13.88 14.74
C GLU A 134 -20.84 13.71 15.17
N ASP A 135 -21.76 14.10 14.29
CA ASP A 135 -23.19 14.21 14.62
C ASP A 135 -24.07 13.17 13.93
N PHE A 136 -23.50 12.30 13.09
CA PHE A 136 -24.26 11.43 12.18
C PHE A 136 -25.34 12.19 11.41
N ARG A 137 -24.98 13.38 10.91
CA ARG A 137 -25.88 14.24 10.17
C ARG A 137 -25.12 14.99 9.08
N ILE A 138 -25.78 15.20 7.95
CA ILE A 138 -25.29 16.05 6.86
C ILE A 138 -26.39 16.98 6.38
N ASP A 139 -25.99 18.09 5.78
CA ASP A 139 -26.89 19.02 5.13
C ASP A 139 -26.77 18.85 3.61
N ILE A 140 -27.90 18.59 2.93
CA ILE A 140 -27.94 18.39 1.48
C ILE A 140 -28.67 19.57 0.83
N MET A 141 -28.07 20.14 -0.20
CA MET A 141 -28.70 21.19 -1.00
C MET A 141 -29.75 20.58 -1.94
N VAL A 142 -31.00 21.00 -1.78
CA VAL A 142 -32.12 20.60 -2.64
C VAL A 142 -32.54 21.79 -3.50
N GLY A 143 -32.65 21.58 -4.81
CA GLY A 143 -33.00 22.62 -5.79
C GLY A 143 -31.79 23.23 -6.52
N LYS A 144 -32.03 24.23 -7.38
CA LYS A 144 -30.99 24.91 -8.18
C LYS A 144 -31.14 26.44 -8.07
N GLY A 145 -30.01 27.15 -8.09
CA GLY A 145 -29.98 28.62 -8.12
C GLY A 145 -30.46 29.26 -6.80
N ALA A 146 -31.03 30.46 -6.89
CA ALA A 146 -31.46 31.26 -5.72
C ALA A 146 -32.58 30.62 -4.87
N GLY A 147 -33.23 29.56 -5.37
CA GLY A 147 -34.24 28.80 -4.63
C GLY A 147 -33.72 27.52 -3.98
N ALA A 148 -32.41 27.26 -3.99
CA ALA A 148 -31.84 26.08 -3.37
C ALA A 148 -31.91 26.20 -1.83
N THR A 149 -32.40 25.17 -1.17
CA THR A 149 -32.52 25.11 0.29
C THR A 149 -31.66 24.00 0.86
N SER A 150 -31.05 24.25 2.02
CA SER A 150 -30.33 23.22 2.76
C SER A 150 -31.32 22.40 3.59
N VAL A 151 -31.35 21.09 3.38
CA VAL A 151 -32.20 20.16 4.12
C VAL A 151 -31.30 19.22 4.93
N PRO A 152 -31.49 19.14 6.26
CA PRO A 152 -30.72 18.21 7.07
C PRO A 152 -31.18 16.77 6.86
N LEU A 153 -30.22 15.87 6.83
CA LEU A 153 -30.41 14.43 6.73
C LEU A 153 -29.67 13.73 7.86
N ASP A 154 -30.42 12.97 8.66
CA ASP A 154 -29.85 12.08 9.67
C ASP A 154 -29.27 10.83 9.00
N LEU A 155 -28.09 10.41 9.46
CA LEU A 155 -27.37 9.25 8.98
C LEU A 155 -27.55 8.08 9.94
N ALA A 156 -27.52 6.86 9.39
CA ALA A 156 -27.40 5.67 10.21
C ALA A 156 -26.02 5.68 10.92
N PRO A 157 -25.93 5.31 12.22
CA PRO A 157 -24.65 5.15 12.88
C PRO A 157 -23.78 4.14 12.12
N PHE A 158 -22.56 4.52 11.75
CA PHE A 158 -21.66 3.71 10.94
C PHE A 158 -20.23 3.76 11.48
N THR A 159 -19.35 2.91 10.97
CA THR A 159 -17.92 2.97 11.29
C THR A 159 -17.14 3.29 10.02
N LEU A 160 -16.59 4.51 9.94
CA LEU A 160 -15.59 4.86 8.94
C LEU A 160 -14.27 4.14 9.21
N VAL A 161 -13.72 3.50 8.19
CA VAL A 161 -12.33 3.03 8.14
C VAL A 161 -11.61 3.76 7.02
N GLY A 162 -10.78 4.74 7.35
CA GLY A 162 -9.97 5.48 6.38
C GLY A 162 -8.60 4.83 6.19
N ALA A 163 -8.11 4.73 4.97
CA ALA A 163 -6.73 4.30 4.70
C ALA A 163 -5.90 5.39 4.01
N THR A 164 -4.64 5.53 4.42
CA THR A 164 -3.70 6.51 3.86
C THR A 164 -2.27 5.98 3.91
N THR A 165 -1.39 6.54 3.07
CA THR A 165 0.05 6.27 3.14
C THR A 165 0.68 6.91 4.37
N ARG A 166 0.20 8.11 4.74
CA ARG A 166 0.69 8.89 5.89
C ARG A 166 -0.48 9.59 6.56
N SER A 167 -0.61 9.46 7.89
CA SER A 167 -1.65 10.14 8.66
C SER A 167 -1.54 11.67 8.59
N GLY A 168 -0.32 12.19 8.45
CA GLY A 168 -0.04 13.62 8.30
C GLY A 168 -0.63 14.29 7.06
N LEU A 169 -1.12 13.51 6.09
CA LEU A 169 -1.77 14.04 4.88
C LEU A 169 -3.22 14.48 5.14
N LEU A 170 -3.84 13.99 6.21
CA LEU A 170 -5.20 14.39 6.56
C LEU A 170 -5.18 15.71 7.34
N PRO A 171 -6.16 16.61 7.14
CA PRO A 171 -6.35 17.77 8.01
C PRO A 171 -6.57 17.35 9.46
N ASN A 172 -6.07 18.14 10.43
CA ASN A 172 -6.25 17.84 11.86
C ASN A 172 -7.74 17.64 12.25
N PRO A 173 -8.70 18.48 11.82
CA PRO A 173 -10.11 18.28 12.16
C PRO A 173 -10.66 16.90 11.79
N LEU A 174 -10.30 16.38 10.61
CA LEU A 174 -10.71 15.05 10.17
C LEU A 174 -9.95 13.95 10.94
N ARG A 175 -8.65 14.14 11.16
CA ARG A 175 -7.79 13.19 11.85
C ARG A 175 -8.22 12.97 13.30
N ASP A 176 -8.59 14.04 14.00
CA ASP A 176 -8.98 14.00 15.42
C ASP A 176 -10.33 13.32 15.65
N ARG A 177 -11.13 13.08 14.60
CA ARG A 177 -12.40 12.33 14.65
C ARG A 177 -12.21 10.82 14.57
N PHE A 178 -11.00 10.34 14.28
CA PHE A 178 -10.70 8.91 14.36
C PHE A 178 -10.39 8.51 15.81
N GLY A 179 -11.30 7.75 16.42
CA GLY A 179 -11.11 7.22 17.77
C GLY A 179 -9.97 6.20 17.88
N PHE A 180 -9.54 5.62 16.75
CA PHE A 180 -8.38 4.74 16.70
C PHE A 180 -7.53 5.00 15.45
N THR A 181 -6.22 5.16 15.63
CA THR A 181 -5.26 5.23 14.52
C THR A 181 -4.25 4.09 14.63
N ALA A 182 -4.22 3.24 13.60
CA ALA A 182 -3.23 2.20 13.42
C ALA A 182 -2.11 2.66 12.48
N HIS A 183 -0.87 2.54 12.95
CA HIS A 183 0.31 2.70 12.12
C HIS A 183 0.85 1.32 11.72
N LEU A 184 0.75 0.99 10.44
CA LEU A 184 1.27 -0.25 9.89
C LEU A 184 2.74 -0.06 9.53
N GLU A 185 3.56 -0.95 10.06
CA GLU A 185 5.00 -0.98 9.81
C GLU A 185 5.36 -2.10 8.84
N PHE A 186 6.58 -2.07 8.31
CA PHE A 186 7.07 -3.19 7.51
C PHE A 186 7.22 -4.44 8.36
N TYR A 187 6.98 -5.58 7.74
CA TYR A 187 6.99 -6.88 8.39
C TYR A 187 8.42 -7.35 8.57
N ALA A 188 8.69 -8.03 9.68
CA ALA A 188 9.94 -8.75 9.84
C ALA A 188 9.99 -9.95 8.88
N GLU A 189 11.19 -10.40 8.49
CA GLU A 189 11.36 -11.55 7.61
C GLU A 189 10.64 -12.81 8.15
N SER A 190 10.79 -13.09 9.44
CA SER A 190 10.08 -14.21 10.10
C SER A 190 8.55 -14.09 10.08
N GLU A 191 7.99 -12.88 9.98
CA GLU A 191 6.55 -12.68 9.80
C GLU A 191 6.15 -12.89 8.33
N LEU A 192 6.99 -12.48 7.38
CA LEU A 192 6.78 -12.75 5.96
C LEU A 192 6.89 -14.23 5.60
N GLU A 193 7.80 -14.97 6.23
CA GLU A 193 7.86 -16.43 6.11
C GLU A 193 6.54 -17.08 6.52
N GLN A 194 5.90 -16.61 7.59
CA GLN A 194 4.58 -17.11 8.02
C GLN A 194 3.48 -16.74 7.02
N VAL A 195 3.51 -15.53 6.47
CA VAL A 195 2.59 -15.10 5.40
C VAL A 195 2.73 -16.03 4.18
N LEU A 196 3.97 -16.25 3.72
CA LEU A 196 4.29 -17.08 2.57
C LEU A 196 3.93 -18.54 2.81
N TYR A 197 4.21 -19.07 4.01
CA TYR A 197 3.85 -20.44 4.38
C TYR A 197 2.34 -20.64 4.30
N ARG A 198 1.55 -19.74 4.91
CA ARG A 198 0.08 -19.79 4.81
C ARG A 198 -0.38 -19.69 3.36
N ALA A 199 0.18 -18.75 2.60
CA ALA A 199 -0.19 -18.55 1.21
C ALA A 199 0.11 -19.79 0.34
N ALA A 200 1.25 -20.45 0.57
CA ALA A 200 1.64 -21.67 -0.13
C ALA A 200 0.67 -22.83 0.16
N GLN A 201 0.18 -22.95 1.40
CA GLN A 201 -0.84 -23.95 1.76
C GLN A 201 -2.17 -23.68 1.03
N LEU A 202 -2.59 -22.41 0.92
CA LEU A 202 -3.85 -22.05 0.25
C LEU A 202 -3.86 -22.32 -1.26
N ILE A 203 -2.68 -22.43 -1.87
CA ILE A 203 -2.52 -22.67 -3.32
C ILE A 203 -1.98 -24.07 -3.62
N ASP A 204 -1.97 -24.95 -2.61
CA ASP A 204 -1.44 -26.31 -2.67
C ASP A 204 -0.03 -26.39 -3.28
N LEU A 205 0.86 -25.48 -2.88
CA LEU A 205 2.26 -25.43 -3.32
C LEU A 205 3.19 -26.00 -2.25
N PRO A 206 3.75 -27.21 -2.45
CA PRO A 206 4.82 -27.73 -1.60
C PRO A 206 6.09 -26.89 -1.81
N ILE A 207 6.55 -26.25 -0.74
CA ILE A 207 7.73 -25.38 -0.74
C ILE A 207 8.51 -25.57 0.57
N GLU A 208 9.83 -25.60 0.47
CA GLU A 208 10.74 -25.80 1.59
C GLU A 208 10.94 -24.50 2.40
N ARG A 209 11.36 -24.62 3.67
CA ARG A 209 11.49 -23.46 4.56
C ARG A 209 12.58 -22.48 4.13
N ASP A 210 13.70 -22.98 3.64
CA ASP A 210 14.79 -22.17 3.08
C ASP A 210 14.35 -21.41 1.82
N ALA A 211 13.57 -22.06 0.94
CA ALA A 211 12.95 -21.43 -0.22
C ALA A 211 11.97 -20.29 0.18
N LEU A 212 11.19 -20.48 1.25
CA LEU A 212 10.33 -19.43 1.81
C LEU A 212 11.14 -18.26 2.39
N ALA A 213 12.21 -18.55 3.13
CA ALA A 213 13.08 -17.53 3.70
C ALA A 213 13.75 -16.69 2.60
N GLU A 214 14.17 -17.32 1.50
CA GLU A 214 14.75 -16.64 0.35
C GLU A 214 13.76 -15.67 -0.31
N ILE A 215 12.50 -16.09 -0.47
CA ILE A 215 11.45 -15.18 -0.94
C ILE A 215 11.30 -14.05 0.08
N ALA A 216 11.09 -14.37 1.37
CA ALA A 216 10.85 -13.40 2.45
C ALA A 216 11.90 -12.28 2.49
N GLY A 217 13.18 -12.62 2.36
CA GLY A 217 14.30 -11.67 2.33
C GLY A 217 14.25 -10.67 1.16
N ARG A 218 13.57 -11.02 0.06
CA ARG A 218 13.46 -10.19 -1.15
C ARG A 218 12.11 -9.49 -1.31
N CYS A 219 11.24 -9.57 -0.29
CA CYS A 219 9.88 -8.99 -0.33
C CYS A 219 9.77 -7.56 0.20
N ARG A 220 10.89 -6.93 0.56
CA ARG A 220 10.92 -5.55 1.08
C ARG A 220 10.07 -5.32 2.32
N GLY A 221 9.81 -6.36 3.13
CA GLY A 221 8.95 -6.22 4.32
C GLY A 221 7.46 -6.08 3.99
N THR A 222 7.03 -6.45 2.78
CA THR A 222 5.67 -6.19 2.27
C THR A 222 4.94 -7.49 1.88
N PRO A 223 3.83 -7.84 2.56
CA PRO A 223 3.05 -9.04 2.25
C PRO A 223 2.55 -9.14 0.81
N ARG A 224 2.13 -8.02 0.20
CA ARG A 224 1.73 -7.97 -1.20
C ARG A 224 2.84 -8.46 -2.13
N ILE A 225 4.06 -7.95 -1.94
CA ILE A 225 5.22 -8.36 -2.74
C ILE A 225 5.51 -9.83 -2.50
N ALA A 226 5.42 -10.30 -1.25
CA ALA A 226 5.63 -11.70 -0.91
C ALA A 226 4.68 -12.65 -1.65
N ASN A 227 3.39 -12.40 -1.59
CA ASN A 227 2.40 -13.22 -2.30
C ASN A 227 2.59 -13.17 -3.83
N ARG A 228 2.97 -12.01 -4.38
CA ARG A 228 3.29 -11.87 -5.81
C ARG A 228 4.51 -12.69 -6.22
N LEU A 229 5.58 -12.66 -5.43
CA LEU A 229 6.78 -13.46 -5.70
C LEU A 229 6.50 -14.96 -5.55
N LEU A 230 5.72 -15.37 -4.54
CA LEU A 230 5.31 -16.77 -4.36
C LEU A 230 4.53 -17.29 -5.58
N ARG A 231 3.61 -16.48 -6.13
CA ARG A 231 2.88 -16.81 -7.36
C ARG A 231 3.84 -17.02 -8.54
N ARG A 232 4.82 -16.14 -8.69
CA ARG A 232 5.83 -16.22 -9.76
C ARG A 232 6.69 -17.48 -9.63
N VAL A 233 7.08 -17.85 -8.41
CA VAL A 233 7.78 -19.10 -8.12
C VAL A 233 6.91 -20.31 -8.47
N ARG A 234 5.62 -20.29 -8.09
CA ARG A 234 4.67 -21.35 -8.47
C ARG A 234 4.59 -21.51 -9.98
N ASP A 235 4.40 -20.41 -10.71
CA ASP A 235 4.23 -20.43 -12.16
C ASP A 235 5.52 -20.92 -12.85
N TYR A 236 6.70 -20.53 -12.35
CA TYR A 236 7.99 -21.07 -12.80
C TYR A 236 8.09 -22.59 -12.57
N ALA A 237 7.80 -23.06 -11.35
CA ALA A 237 7.87 -24.48 -10.98
C ALA A 237 6.93 -25.33 -11.85
N LEU A 238 5.71 -24.83 -12.10
CA LEU A 238 4.71 -25.47 -12.94
C LEU A 238 5.21 -25.67 -14.38
N VAL A 239 5.82 -24.65 -14.98
CA VAL A 239 6.34 -24.71 -16.36
C VAL A 239 7.54 -25.66 -16.47
N HIS A 240 8.41 -25.69 -15.47
CA HIS A 240 9.66 -26.46 -15.51
C HIS A 240 9.52 -27.88 -14.94
N GLY A 241 8.30 -28.30 -14.57
CA GLY A 241 8.00 -29.66 -14.12
C GLY A 241 8.70 -30.05 -12.80
N GLY A 242 9.12 -29.06 -12.00
CA GLY A 242 9.83 -29.24 -10.74
C GLY A 242 9.01 -28.77 -9.54
N GLY A 243 9.48 -29.08 -8.32
CA GLY A 243 8.94 -28.50 -7.09
C GLY A 243 9.46 -27.07 -6.85
N ALA A 244 8.81 -26.32 -5.96
CA ALA A 244 9.28 -25.00 -5.54
C ALA A 244 10.43 -25.11 -4.53
N ASN A 245 11.56 -25.67 -4.95
CA ASN A 245 12.78 -25.72 -4.14
C ASN A 245 13.58 -24.41 -4.27
N ILE A 246 14.67 -24.29 -3.50
CA ILE A 246 15.52 -23.09 -3.50
C ILE A 246 16.07 -22.73 -4.89
N ALA A 247 16.39 -23.71 -5.73
CA ALA A 247 16.89 -23.48 -7.09
C ALA A 247 15.80 -22.88 -7.99
N ALA A 248 14.56 -23.38 -7.90
CA ALA A 248 13.42 -22.83 -8.61
C ALA A 248 13.11 -21.40 -8.14
N VAL A 249 13.22 -21.12 -6.84
CA VAL A 249 13.08 -19.77 -6.30
C VAL A 249 14.12 -18.83 -6.89
N HIS A 250 15.41 -19.19 -6.86
CA HIS A 250 16.47 -18.36 -7.43
C HIS A 250 16.24 -18.09 -8.92
N ALA A 251 15.93 -19.12 -9.70
CA ALA A 251 15.71 -18.99 -11.13
C ALA A 251 14.47 -18.13 -11.44
N ALA A 252 13.39 -18.28 -10.67
CA ALA A 252 12.21 -17.43 -10.82
C ALA A 252 12.53 -15.97 -10.48
N LEU A 253 13.20 -15.71 -9.35
CA LEU A 253 13.52 -14.34 -8.93
C LEU A 253 14.49 -13.65 -9.91
N GLU A 254 15.46 -14.39 -10.46
CA GLU A 254 16.34 -13.90 -11.52
C GLU A 254 15.56 -13.59 -12.81
N LEU A 255 14.69 -14.50 -13.26
CA LEU A 255 13.85 -14.30 -14.44
C LEU A 255 12.95 -13.05 -14.33
N TYR A 256 12.54 -12.71 -13.12
CA TYR A 256 11.71 -11.55 -12.83
C TYR A 256 12.50 -10.31 -12.37
N ASP A 257 13.82 -10.29 -12.58
CA ASP A 257 14.73 -9.18 -12.28
C ASP A 257 14.70 -8.72 -10.81
N VAL A 258 14.53 -9.66 -9.87
CA VAL A 258 14.56 -9.39 -8.43
C VAL A 258 15.94 -9.72 -7.86
N ASP A 259 16.67 -8.70 -7.45
CA ASP A 259 18.03 -8.87 -6.92
C ASP A 259 18.07 -9.41 -5.48
N ALA A 260 19.28 -9.62 -4.95
CA ALA A 260 19.49 -10.24 -3.64
C ALA A 260 18.94 -9.42 -2.46
N ILE A 261 18.73 -8.11 -2.62
CA ILE A 261 18.13 -7.25 -1.59
C ILE A 261 16.67 -6.91 -1.92
N GLY A 262 16.12 -7.52 -2.98
CA GLY A 262 14.74 -7.38 -3.39
C GLY A 262 14.46 -6.20 -4.31
N LEU A 263 15.44 -5.51 -4.88
CA LEU A 263 15.18 -4.49 -5.92
C LEU A 263 14.63 -5.16 -7.17
N ASP A 264 13.52 -4.65 -7.70
CA ASP A 264 12.98 -5.10 -8.98
C ASP A 264 13.55 -4.29 -10.15
N ARG A 265 13.13 -4.65 -11.37
CA ARG A 265 13.49 -3.96 -12.61
C ARG A 265 13.33 -2.44 -12.50
N LEU A 266 12.20 -1.96 -11.98
CA LEU A 266 11.89 -0.53 -11.93
C LEU A 266 12.76 0.20 -10.90
N ASP A 267 12.96 -0.37 -9.70
CA ASP A 267 13.87 0.21 -8.72
C ASP A 267 15.29 0.35 -9.28
N ARG A 268 15.76 -0.70 -9.97
CA ARG A 268 17.09 -0.74 -10.59
C ARG A 268 17.20 0.25 -11.73
N GLU A 269 16.18 0.42 -12.54
CA GLU A 269 16.14 1.43 -13.61
C GLU A 269 16.18 2.85 -13.06
N VAL A 270 15.35 3.17 -12.05
CA VAL A 270 15.36 4.45 -11.36
C VAL A 270 16.76 4.76 -10.82
N MET A 271 17.36 3.82 -10.09
CA MET A 271 18.70 4.01 -9.52
C MET A 271 19.78 4.13 -10.59
N LYS A 272 19.76 3.28 -11.63
CA LYS A 272 20.71 3.35 -12.74
C LYS A 272 20.65 4.71 -13.42
N ILE A 273 19.45 5.24 -13.68
CA ILE A 273 19.28 6.56 -14.31
C ILE A 273 19.84 7.67 -13.41
N ILE A 274 19.56 7.64 -12.10
CA ILE A 274 20.11 8.63 -11.16
C ILE A 274 21.64 8.58 -11.16
N LEU A 275 22.22 7.38 -11.04
CA LEU A 275 23.66 7.18 -10.94
C LEU A 275 24.39 7.55 -12.25
N THR A 276 23.87 7.10 -13.39
CA THR A 276 24.59 7.22 -14.68
C THR A 276 24.25 8.50 -15.43
N ARG A 277 22.96 8.82 -15.60
CA ARG A 277 22.51 9.94 -16.43
C ARG A 277 22.59 11.27 -15.68
N PHE A 278 22.32 11.24 -14.38
CA PHE A 278 22.32 12.42 -13.53
C PHE A 278 23.53 12.50 -12.59
N GLY A 279 24.51 11.59 -12.72
CA GLY A 279 25.74 11.61 -11.93
C GLY A 279 25.53 11.52 -10.42
N GLY A 280 24.44 10.90 -9.97
CA GLY A 280 24.04 10.83 -8.56
C GLY A 280 23.02 11.88 -8.12
N GLY A 281 22.59 12.79 -9.00
CA GLY A 281 21.61 13.84 -8.71
C GLY A 281 22.24 15.18 -8.29
N PRO A 282 21.43 16.17 -7.87
CA PRO A 282 19.98 16.09 -7.63
C PRO A 282 19.15 16.06 -8.91
N VAL A 283 18.07 15.26 -8.93
CA VAL A 283 17.08 15.21 -10.03
C VAL A 283 15.65 15.39 -9.52
N GLY A 284 14.83 16.17 -10.22
CA GLY A 284 13.41 16.37 -9.89
C GLY A 284 12.54 15.14 -10.20
N LEU A 285 11.42 14.95 -9.49
CA LEU A 285 10.52 13.80 -9.66
C LEU A 285 10.07 13.65 -11.11
N ASN A 286 9.53 14.71 -11.69
CA ASN A 286 8.97 14.68 -13.04
C ASN A 286 10.04 14.35 -14.09
N THR A 287 11.26 14.89 -13.93
CA THR A 287 12.38 14.60 -14.82
C THR A 287 12.81 13.13 -14.72
N LEU A 288 12.85 12.60 -13.50
CA LEU A 288 13.17 11.20 -13.24
C LEU A 288 12.10 10.28 -13.83
N ALA A 289 10.82 10.56 -13.58
CA ALA A 289 9.67 9.81 -14.07
C ALA A 289 9.66 9.74 -15.61
N VAL A 290 9.84 10.88 -16.30
CA VAL A 290 9.97 10.92 -17.77
C VAL A 290 11.18 10.12 -18.26
N SER A 291 12.30 10.14 -17.52
CA SER A 291 13.51 9.42 -17.94
C SER A 291 13.37 7.91 -17.84
N VAL A 292 12.53 7.42 -16.91
CA VAL A 292 12.24 6.00 -16.69
C VAL A 292 11.04 5.54 -17.53
N GLY A 293 10.20 6.47 -18.01
CA GLY A 293 8.99 6.17 -18.76
C GLY A 293 7.78 5.85 -17.87
N GLU A 294 7.75 6.43 -16.68
CA GLU A 294 6.76 6.16 -15.63
C GLU A 294 6.02 7.43 -15.20
N GLU A 295 4.88 7.26 -14.55
CA GLU A 295 4.19 8.36 -13.88
C GLU A 295 4.95 8.80 -12.62
N SER A 296 4.95 10.11 -12.35
CA SER A 296 5.57 10.68 -11.15
C SER A 296 5.02 10.07 -9.86
N GLU A 297 3.71 9.81 -9.82
CA GLU A 297 3.05 9.20 -8.66
C GLU A 297 3.54 7.78 -8.42
N THR A 298 3.73 6.98 -9.48
CA THR A 298 4.30 5.62 -9.39
C THR A 298 5.69 5.63 -8.79
N VAL A 299 6.58 6.49 -9.29
CA VAL A 299 7.95 6.60 -8.76
C VAL A 299 7.93 7.00 -7.29
N GLU A 300 7.13 8.01 -6.92
CA GLU A 300 7.05 8.52 -5.55
C GLU A 300 6.41 7.54 -4.56
N ALA A 301 5.35 6.84 -4.97
CA ALA A 301 4.53 6.01 -4.08
C ALA A 301 5.01 4.55 -4.02
N VAL A 302 5.64 4.03 -5.08
CA VAL A 302 6.02 2.61 -5.20
C VAL A 302 7.52 2.41 -5.01
N VAL A 303 8.35 3.21 -5.67
CA VAL A 303 9.80 2.98 -5.77
C VAL A 303 10.57 3.69 -4.65
N GLU A 304 10.37 4.99 -4.52
CA GLU A 304 11.12 5.82 -3.57
C GLU A 304 11.02 5.33 -2.11
N PRO A 305 9.87 4.86 -1.58
CA PRO A 305 9.79 4.47 -0.17
C PRO A 305 10.78 3.37 0.20
N PHE A 306 10.99 2.39 -0.68
CA PHE A 306 11.95 1.32 -0.42
C PHE A 306 13.39 1.81 -0.57
N LEU A 307 13.70 2.53 -1.66
CA LEU A 307 15.05 3.06 -1.90
C LEU A 307 15.52 4.02 -0.81
N VAL A 308 14.63 4.85 -0.27
CA VAL A 308 14.92 5.73 0.87
C VAL A 308 15.17 4.90 2.14
N ARG A 309 14.35 3.86 2.37
CA ARG A 309 14.46 3.01 3.57
C ARG A 309 15.77 2.24 3.62
N ILE A 310 16.22 1.69 2.49
CA ILE A 310 17.53 1.01 2.40
C ILE A 310 18.70 2.00 2.28
N GLY A 311 18.42 3.30 2.33
CA GLY A 311 19.43 4.36 2.32
C GLY A 311 20.13 4.52 0.98
N PHE A 312 19.52 4.14 -0.13
CA PHE A 312 20.07 4.31 -1.49
C PHE A 312 19.71 5.66 -2.10
N LEU A 313 18.61 6.26 -1.63
CA LEU A 313 18.07 7.51 -2.13
C LEU A 313 17.80 8.49 -0.98
N THR A 314 18.20 9.74 -1.17
CA THR A 314 17.87 10.85 -0.26
C THR A 314 17.02 11.88 -0.99
N ARG A 315 15.96 12.36 -0.33
CA ARG A 315 15.15 13.48 -0.82
C ARG A 315 15.73 14.80 -0.29
N THR A 316 16.02 15.72 -1.20
CA THR A 316 16.45 17.09 -0.87
C THR A 316 15.48 18.10 -1.49
N PRO A 317 15.45 19.37 -1.03
CA PRO A 317 14.66 20.42 -1.68
C PRO A 317 14.99 20.61 -3.17
N ARG A 318 16.21 20.23 -3.60
CA ARG A 318 16.66 20.33 -4.99
C ARG A 318 16.32 19.11 -5.84
N GLY A 319 15.88 18.01 -5.23
CA GLY A 319 15.61 16.75 -5.91
C GLY A 319 16.15 15.52 -5.17
N ARG A 320 16.12 14.39 -5.88
CA ARG A 320 16.56 13.08 -5.41
C ARG A 320 18.05 12.91 -5.65
N VAL A 321 18.76 12.39 -4.66
CA VAL A 321 20.22 12.20 -4.68
C VAL A 321 20.54 10.76 -4.30
N ALA A 322 21.41 10.10 -5.05
CA ALA A 322 21.92 8.78 -4.70
C ALA A 322 22.97 8.87 -3.59
N THR A 323 22.92 7.95 -2.64
CA THR A 323 23.89 7.87 -1.54
C THR A 323 25.14 7.07 -1.94
N SER A 324 26.16 7.08 -1.09
CA SER A 324 27.34 6.20 -1.26
C SER A 324 26.98 4.72 -1.35
N ALA A 325 26.01 4.26 -0.55
CA ALA A 325 25.55 2.87 -0.54
C ALA A 325 24.99 2.44 -1.91
N ALA A 326 24.25 3.32 -2.57
CA ALA A 326 23.77 3.07 -3.93
C ALA A 326 24.93 2.91 -4.93
N TRP A 327 25.91 3.79 -4.92
CA TRP A 327 27.09 3.67 -5.80
C TRP A 327 27.80 2.32 -5.62
N GLN A 328 28.02 1.93 -4.37
CA GLN A 328 28.67 0.65 -4.03
C GLN A 328 27.86 -0.55 -4.49
N HIS A 329 26.54 -0.57 -4.23
CA HIS A 329 25.67 -1.67 -4.64
C HIS A 329 25.64 -1.89 -6.15
N PHE A 330 25.63 -0.80 -6.92
CA PHE A 330 25.64 -0.86 -8.38
C PHE A 330 27.04 -0.99 -8.99
N GLY A 331 28.10 -1.07 -8.17
CA GLY A 331 29.48 -1.21 -8.62
C GLY A 331 29.99 -0.01 -9.43
N LEU A 332 29.46 1.19 -9.16
CA LEU A 332 29.79 2.42 -9.88
C LEU A 332 30.59 3.37 -8.99
N THR A 333 31.46 4.18 -9.60
CA THR A 333 32.24 5.20 -8.89
C THR A 333 31.62 6.58 -9.09
N PRO A 334 31.43 7.38 -8.03
CA PRO A 334 30.89 8.73 -8.16
C PRO A 334 31.84 9.63 -8.97
N PRO A 335 31.32 10.58 -9.76
CA PRO A 335 32.15 11.56 -10.48
C PRO A 335 33.01 12.41 -9.53
N LEU A 336 34.21 12.79 -9.98
CA LEU A 336 35.12 13.66 -9.22
C LEU A 336 34.42 14.99 -8.87
N GLY A 337 34.39 15.32 -7.58
CA GLY A 337 33.79 16.56 -7.05
C GLY A 337 32.38 16.41 -6.46
N ILE A 338 31.76 15.23 -6.56
CA ILE A 338 30.50 14.93 -5.88
C ILE A 338 30.82 14.14 -4.60
N THR A 339 30.73 14.79 -3.43
CA THR A 339 30.82 14.08 -2.15
C THR A 339 29.49 13.36 -1.91
N PRO A 340 29.45 12.02 -1.89
CA PRO A 340 28.22 11.30 -1.56
C PRO A 340 27.80 11.67 -0.14
N GLN A 341 26.55 12.07 0.07
CA GLN A 341 26.03 12.26 1.42
C GLN A 341 25.97 10.90 2.11
N GLY A 342 26.70 10.72 3.23
CA GLY A 342 26.60 9.51 4.07
C GLY A 342 27.89 8.91 4.62
N SER A 343 29.09 9.45 4.39
CA SER A 343 30.27 8.99 5.13
C SER A 343 30.39 9.73 6.47
N VAL A 344 29.77 9.21 7.53
CA VAL A 344 30.25 9.52 8.88
C VAL A 344 31.53 8.71 9.08
N THR A 345 32.68 9.36 8.88
CA THR A 345 33.97 8.80 9.30
C THR A 345 34.04 8.84 10.83
N LEU A 346 34.46 7.73 11.42
CA LEU A 346 34.66 7.51 12.88
C LEU A 346 35.78 8.39 13.50
N LEU A 347 36.08 9.55 12.93
CA LEU A 347 37.17 10.44 13.35
C LEU A 347 36.71 11.82 13.85
N ASP A 348 35.40 12.08 13.93
CA ASP A 348 34.87 13.31 14.54
C ASP A 348 34.08 13.00 15.83
N LEU A 349 34.76 12.40 16.81
CA LEU A 349 34.35 12.37 18.23
C LEU A 349 35.34 13.18 19.07
#